data_AF-A0A955DAV8-F1
#
_entry.id   AF-A0A955DAV8-F1
#
_cell.length_a   1.000
_cell.length_b   1.000
_cell.length_c   1.000
_cell.angle_alpha   90.00
_cell.angle_beta   90.00
_cell.angle_gamma   90.00
#
_symmetry.space_group_name_H-M   'P 1'
#
loop_
_entity.id
_entity.type
_entity.pdbx_description
1 polymer ?
#
loop_
_entity_poly.entity_id
_entity_poly.type
_entity_poly.pdbx_seq_one_letter_code
_entity_poly.pdbx_strand_id
1 'polypeptide(L)'
;CLDPKIHHCNLLQSILAKIEANAGGADDALMLDTRGFVAETNATHVFIVVDAEPVHTPGAGAAVVTPRTVACPEGITRAAVLELCRCSGIAAVERDVSLAEVYRARECFCTGTMGEIAWVSRVDGRRIGDGRCGAMTRRLRGLFRDLTAAEGERVVG
;
A
#
# COMPACT_ATOMS: atom_id res chain seq x y z
N CYS A 1 -23.87 6.97 7.48
CA CYS A 1 -22.64 6.26 7.04
C CYS A 1 -21.62 6.40 8.15
N LEU A 2 -20.92 5.33 8.53
CA LEU A 2 -19.87 5.35 9.55
C LEU A 2 -18.60 5.93 8.91
N ASP A 3 -17.84 6.75 9.64
CA ASP A 3 -16.63 7.39 9.10
C ASP A 3 -15.52 6.34 8.88
N PRO A 4 -15.06 6.11 7.64
CA PRO A 4 -14.07 5.09 7.33
C PRO A 4 -12.67 5.40 7.89
N LYS A 5 -12.44 6.61 8.41
CA LYS A 5 -11.18 6.96 9.08
C LYS A 5 -11.07 6.37 10.48
N ILE A 6 -12.20 5.97 11.07
CA ILE A 6 -12.23 5.41 12.42
C ILE A 6 -11.94 3.92 12.35
N HIS A 7 -10.88 3.49 13.02
CA HIS A 7 -10.59 2.06 13.16
C HIS A 7 -11.54 1.41 14.18
N HIS A 8 -12.64 0.81 13.68
CA HIS A 8 -13.72 0.26 14.50
C HIS A 8 -14.00 -1.23 14.23
N CYS A 9 -14.66 -1.91 15.20
CA CYS A 9 -15.05 -3.32 15.05
C CYS A 9 -16.23 -3.56 14.10
N ASN A 10 -16.82 -2.51 13.49
CA ASN A 10 -17.81 -2.69 12.42
C ASN A 10 -17.09 -3.02 11.09
N LEU A 11 -16.63 -4.26 10.98
CA LEU A 11 -15.79 -4.75 9.87
C LEU A 11 -16.60 -5.33 8.71
N LEU A 12 -17.91 -5.02 8.60
CA LEU A 12 -18.77 -5.69 7.63
C LEU A 12 -18.28 -5.50 6.19
N GLN A 13 -17.86 -4.30 5.81
CA GLN A 13 -17.26 -4.04 4.50
C GLN A 13 -16.00 -4.88 4.24
N SER A 14 -15.10 -4.96 5.22
CA SER A 14 -13.86 -5.71 5.13
C SER A 14 -14.11 -7.22 5.06
N ILE A 15 -15.09 -7.71 5.82
CA ILE A 15 -15.49 -9.13 5.84
C ILE A 15 -16.11 -9.52 4.49
N LEU A 16 -17.02 -8.72 3.95
CA LEU A 16 -17.63 -8.98 2.64
C LEU A 16 -16.58 -8.97 1.54
N ALA A 17 -15.69 -7.98 1.52
CA ALA A 17 -14.59 -7.92 0.58
C ALA A 17 -13.69 -9.17 0.68
N LYS A 18 -13.36 -9.62 1.90
CA LYS A 18 -12.55 -10.83 2.11
C LYS A 18 -13.27 -12.10 1.65
N ILE A 19 -14.59 -12.20 1.83
CA ILE A 19 -15.39 -13.31 1.31
C ILE A 19 -15.31 -13.36 -0.23
N GLU A 20 -15.46 -12.20 -0.89
CA GLU A 20 -15.33 -12.10 -2.35
C GLU A 20 -13.93 -12.48 -2.84
N ALA A 21 -12.87 -11.99 -2.18
CA ALA A 21 -11.50 -12.38 -2.50
C ALA A 21 -11.28 -13.89 -2.36
N ASN A 22 -11.75 -14.50 -1.25
CA ASN A 22 -11.64 -15.94 -1.05
C ASN A 22 -12.39 -16.73 -2.13
N ALA A 23 -13.60 -16.29 -2.51
CA ALA A 23 -14.36 -16.90 -3.59
C ALA A 23 -13.67 -16.76 -4.96
N GLY A 24 -12.95 -15.66 -5.18
CA GLY A 24 -12.13 -15.41 -6.36
C GLY A 24 -10.74 -16.06 -6.33
N GLY A 25 -10.38 -16.77 -5.26
CA GLY A 25 -9.07 -17.40 -5.09
C GLY A 25 -7.91 -16.40 -4.89
N ALA A 26 -8.20 -15.22 -4.33
CA ALA A 26 -7.22 -14.17 -4.02
C ALA A 26 -6.92 -14.08 -2.52
N ASP A 27 -5.70 -13.64 -2.19
CA ASP A 27 -5.23 -13.51 -0.81
C ASP A 27 -5.84 -12.32 -0.07
N ASP A 28 -6.18 -11.25 -0.78
CA ASP A 28 -6.72 -9.99 -0.23
C ASP A 28 -7.64 -9.33 -1.27
N ALA A 29 -8.51 -8.44 -0.81
CA ALA A 29 -9.44 -7.70 -1.68
C ALA A 29 -8.98 -6.26 -1.86
N LEU A 30 -8.73 -5.82 -3.09
CA LEU A 30 -8.46 -4.40 -3.39
C LEU A 30 -9.77 -3.63 -3.46
N MET A 31 -9.96 -2.69 -2.53
CA MET A 31 -11.20 -1.93 -2.36
C MET A 31 -11.10 -0.55 -3.01
N LEU A 32 -12.23 -0.06 -3.54
CA LEU A 32 -12.36 1.26 -4.15
C LEU A 32 -13.17 2.21 -3.27
N ASP A 33 -12.91 3.51 -3.39
CA ASP A 33 -13.79 4.56 -2.89
C ASP A 33 -15.04 4.70 -3.77
N THR A 34 -16.00 5.51 -3.31
CA THR A 34 -17.27 5.75 -4.02
C THR A 34 -17.11 6.48 -5.37
N ARG A 35 -15.91 6.99 -5.68
CA ARG A 35 -15.57 7.64 -6.94
C ARG A 35 -14.87 6.67 -7.90
N GLY A 36 -14.59 5.43 -7.48
CA GLY A 36 -13.91 4.41 -8.27
C GLY A 36 -12.38 4.48 -8.23
N PHE A 37 -11.81 5.25 -7.31
CA PHE A 37 -10.37 5.24 -7.06
C PHE A 37 -10.02 4.18 -6.02
N VAL A 38 -8.80 3.66 -6.05
CA VAL A 38 -8.31 2.72 -5.06
C VAL A 38 -8.33 3.38 -3.68
N ALA A 39 -8.83 2.68 -2.66
CA ALA A 39 -8.84 3.15 -1.28
C ALA A 39 -7.77 2.45 -0.45
N GLU A 40 -7.95 1.14 -0.25
CA GLU A 40 -7.05 0.25 0.49
C GLU A 40 -7.40 -1.20 0.13
N THR A 41 -6.86 -2.17 0.86
CA THR A 41 -7.33 -3.56 0.82
C THR A 41 -8.27 -3.85 2.00
N ASN A 42 -8.79 -5.08 2.14
CA ASN A 42 -9.67 -5.39 3.27
C ASN A 42 -8.99 -5.29 4.64
N ALA A 43 -7.65 -5.25 4.71
CA ALA A 43 -6.92 -5.20 5.98
C ALA A 43 -5.62 -4.36 5.96
N THR A 44 -5.20 -3.84 4.81
CA THR A 44 -3.89 -3.19 4.63
C THR A 44 -3.94 -2.03 3.63
N HIS A 45 -3.02 -1.08 3.73
CA HIS A 45 -2.86 -0.01 2.73
C HIS A 45 -2.13 -0.53 1.50
N VAL A 46 -2.34 0.11 0.35
CA VAL A 46 -1.73 -0.29 -0.93
C VAL A 46 -0.84 0.82 -1.48
N PHE A 47 0.25 0.40 -2.09
CA PHE A 47 1.23 1.24 -2.76
C PHE A 47 1.58 0.64 -4.11
N ILE A 48 1.81 1.51 -5.09
CA ILE A 48 2.31 1.14 -6.41
C ILE A 48 3.61 1.87 -6.72
N VAL A 49 4.44 1.26 -7.54
CA VAL A 49 5.65 1.87 -8.09
C VAL A 49 5.41 2.09 -9.57
N VAL A 50 5.53 3.35 -9.99
CA VAL A 50 5.35 3.78 -11.37
C VAL A 50 6.61 4.48 -11.86
N ASP A 51 6.75 4.67 -13.17
CA ASP A 51 7.79 5.56 -13.69
C ASP A 51 7.55 6.98 -13.15
N ALA A 52 8.63 7.64 -12.73
CA ALA A 52 8.51 8.97 -12.15
C ALA A 52 8.26 9.99 -13.26
N GLU A 53 7.10 10.63 -13.20
CA GLU A 53 6.90 11.86 -13.96
C GLU A 53 7.81 12.98 -13.40
N PRO A 54 8.34 13.87 -14.27
CA PRO A 54 9.20 14.98 -13.86
C PRO A 54 8.59 15.87 -12.76
N VAL A 55 7.25 15.95 -12.71
CA VAL A 55 6.50 16.72 -11.71
C VAL A 55 6.60 16.15 -10.30
N HIS A 56 6.78 14.84 -10.13
CA HIS A 56 6.86 14.22 -8.80
C HIS A 56 8.22 14.47 -8.16
N THR A 57 9.30 14.26 -8.91
CA THR A 57 10.67 14.56 -8.50
C THR A 57 11.57 14.57 -9.75
N PRO A 58 12.10 15.74 -10.19
CA PRO A 58 12.98 15.82 -11.34
C PRO A 58 14.20 14.90 -11.19
N GLY A 59 14.46 14.06 -12.19
CA GLY A 59 15.60 13.14 -12.21
C GLY A 59 15.37 11.78 -11.51
N ALA A 60 14.21 11.55 -10.89
CA ALA A 60 13.86 10.23 -10.40
C ALA A 60 13.49 9.29 -11.57
N GLY A 61 13.87 8.01 -11.46
CA GLY A 61 13.50 6.98 -12.46
C GLY A 61 12.19 6.25 -12.12
N ALA A 62 11.72 6.34 -10.87
CA ALA A 62 10.49 5.72 -10.40
C ALA A 62 9.95 6.49 -9.18
N ALA A 63 8.63 6.44 -8.97
CA ALA A 63 7.94 7.04 -7.84
C ALA A 63 7.05 6.01 -7.14
N VAL A 64 7.01 6.09 -5.81
CA VAL A 64 6.09 5.35 -4.95
C VAL A 64 4.80 6.17 -4.84
N VAL A 65 3.65 5.54 -5.10
CA VAL A 65 2.35 6.20 -5.08
C VAL A 65 1.42 5.42 -4.18
N THR A 66 0.70 6.11 -3.30
CA THR A 66 -0.37 5.53 -2.49
C THR A 66 -1.64 6.38 -2.60
N PRO A 67 -2.83 5.75 -2.52
CA PRO A 67 -4.09 6.48 -2.44
C PRO A 67 -4.14 7.50 -1.31
N ARG A 68 -4.93 8.54 -1.51
CA ARG A 68 -5.36 9.43 -0.44
C ARG A 68 -6.30 8.70 0.52
N THR A 69 -6.26 9.07 1.79
CA THR A 69 -7.10 8.50 2.86
C THR A 69 -8.51 9.12 2.88
N VAL A 70 -9.18 9.09 1.71
CA VAL A 70 -10.56 9.59 1.54
C VAL A 70 -11.57 8.59 2.09
N ALA A 71 -11.30 7.29 1.92
CA ALA A 71 -12.19 6.20 2.28
C ALA A 71 -11.49 5.09 3.08
N CYS A 72 -10.40 5.41 3.77
CA CYS A 72 -9.64 4.48 4.62
C CYS A 72 -8.96 5.21 5.79
N PRO A 73 -8.56 4.50 6.86
CA PRO A 73 -7.77 5.06 7.96
C PRO A 73 -6.38 5.53 7.50
N GLU A 74 -5.71 6.37 8.29
CA GLU A 74 -4.40 6.93 7.92
C GLU A 74 -3.26 5.91 7.93
N GLY A 75 -3.31 4.92 8.82
CA GLY A 75 -2.35 3.83 8.91
C GLY A 75 -0.96 4.22 9.43
N ILE A 76 -0.55 3.67 10.57
CA ILE A 76 0.78 3.93 11.15
C ILE A 76 1.89 3.39 10.25
N THR A 77 1.77 2.15 9.76
CA THR A 77 2.75 1.54 8.84
C THR A 77 2.82 2.30 7.51
N ARG A 78 1.68 2.77 7.00
CA ARG A 78 1.61 3.64 5.81
C ARG A 78 2.40 4.93 6.01
N ALA A 79 2.17 5.62 7.14
CA ALA A 79 2.89 6.84 7.48
C ALA A 79 4.40 6.59 7.60
N ALA A 80 4.82 5.51 8.27
CA ALA A 80 6.22 5.13 8.38
C ALA A 80 6.87 4.88 7.01
N VAL A 81 6.17 4.22 6.06
CA VAL A 81 6.70 4.01 4.70
C VAL A 81 6.86 5.32 3.94
N LEU A 82 5.91 6.25 4.05
CA LEU A 82 6.02 7.58 3.43
C LEU A 82 7.20 8.37 4.00
N GLU A 83 7.40 8.30 5.32
CA GLU A 83 8.52 8.94 6.00
C GLU A 83 9.87 8.31 5.61
N LEU A 84 9.94 6.98 5.51
CA LEU A 84 11.13 6.28 4.98
C LEU A 84 11.45 6.70 3.55
N CYS A 85 10.44 6.91 2.71
CA CYS A 85 10.64 7.43 1.36
C CYS A 85 11.27 8.82 1.40
N ARG A 86 10.71 9.73 2.22
CA ARG A 86 11.20 11.09 2.42
C ARG A 86 12.66 11.12 2.88
N CYS A 87 12.98 10.35 3.93
CA CYS A 87 14.33 10.28 4.51
C CYS A 87 15.35 9.61 3.57
N SER A 88 14.91 8.74 2.67
CA SER A 88 15.78 7.99 1.74
C SER A 88 15.89 8.60 0.35
N GLY A 89 15.35 9.81 0.14
CA GLY A 89 15.31 10.48 -1.17
C GLY A 89 14.53 9.70 -2.23
N ILE A 90 13.53 8.91 -1.82
CA ILE A 90 12.64 8.17 -2.72
C ILE A 90 11.44 9.07 -3.02
N ALA A 91 11.18 9.32 -4.30
CA ALA A 91 10.00 10.06 -4.72
C ALA A 91 8.73 9.32 -4.26
N ALA A 92 7.93 9.97 -3.42
CA ALA A 92 6.68 9.43 -2.93
C ALA A 92 5.56 10.48 -3.05
N VAL A 93 4.37 10.05 -3.47
CA VAL A 93 3.22 10.94 -3.65
C VAL A 93 1.91 10.29 -3.20
N GLU A 94 1.10 11.08 -2.49
CA GLU A 94 -0.26 10.72 -2.10
C GLU A 94 -1.26 11.37 -3.08
N ARG A 95 -1.95 10.55 -3.87
CA ARG A 95 -2.95 11.03 -4.84
C ARG A 95 -4.02 9.98 -5.11
N ASP A 96 -5.08 10.38 -5.80
CA ASP A 96 -6.05 9.41 -6.32
C ASP A 96 -5.33 8.45 -7.30
N VAL A 97 -5.57 7.15 -7.14
CA VAL A 97 -4.97 6.08 -7.94
C VAL A 97 -6.08 5.29 -8.61
N SER A 98 -6.04 5.17 -9.93
CA SER A 98 -7.01 4.35 -10.67
C SER A 98 -6.60 2.88 -10.71
N LEU A 99 -7.57 1.97 -10.85
CA LEU A 99 -7.27 0.55 -11.12
C LEU A 99 -6.39 0.37 -12.36
N ALA A 100 -6.59 1.20 -13.37
CA ALA A 100 -5.83 1.19 -14.61
C ALA A 100 -4.33 1.44 -14.37
N GLU A 101 -3.97 2.25 -13.38
CA GLU A 101 -2.59 2.49 -12.96
C GLU A 101 -2.05 1.31 -12.15
N VAL A 102 -2.84 0.73 -11.26
CA VAL A 102 -2.44 -0.47 -10.50
C VAL A 102 -2.05 -1.60 -11.47
N TYR A 103 -2.88 -1.86 -12.50
CA TYR A 103 -2.59 -2.90 -13.49
C TYR A 103 -1.33 -2.63 -14.33
N ARG A 104 -0.90 -1.38 -14.45
CA ARG A 104 0.29 -0.98 -15.21
C ARG A 104 1.50 -0.71 -14.32
N ALA A 105 1.36 -0.85 -13.01
CA ALA A 105 2.44 -0.60 -12.07
C ALA A 105 3.62 -1.54 -12.32
N ARG A 106 4.83 -1.02 -12.08
CA ARG A 106 6.08 -1.79 -12.12
C ARG A 106 6.18 -2.72 -10.92
N GLU A 107 5.74 -2.23 -9.76
CA GLU A 107 5.67 -3.00 -8.51
C GLU A 107 4.39 -2.60 -7.78
N CYS A 108 3.83 -3.52 -7.00
CA CYS A 108 2.72 -3.25 -6.08
C CYS A 108 3.02 -3.93 -4.76
N PHE A 109 2.68 -3.28 -3.65
CA PHE A 109 2.84 -3.84 -2.32
C PHE A 109 1.80 -3.28 -1.36
N CYS A 110 1.57 -4.03 -0.29
CA CYS A 110 0.66 -3.69 0.78
C CYS A 110 1.42 -3.43 2.07
N THR A 111 0.87 -2.59 2.95
CA THR A 111 1.45 -2.30 4.27
C THR A 111 0.43 -2.50 5.38
N GLY A 112 0.84 -3.19 6.44
CA GLY A 112 -0.01 -3.44 7.60
C GLY A 112 0.80 -3.91 8.79
N THR A 113 0.25 -3.78 10.00
CA THR A 113 0.97 -4.03 11.26
C THR A 113 1.56 -5.44 11.34
N MET A 114 0.85 -6.46 10.87
CA MET A 114 1.30 -7.86 10.91
C MET A 114 2.08 -8.30 9.65
N GLY A 115 1.97 -7.55 8.55
CA GLY A 115 2.54 -7.89 7.24
C GLY A 115 3.74 -7.04 6.83
N GLU A 116 4.13 -6.06 7.67
CA GLU A 116 5.10 -4.99 7.38
C GLU A 116 4.91 -4.38 6.00
N ILE A 117 5.61 -4.94 5.00
CA ILE A 117 5.52 -4.62 3.58
C ILE A 117 5.45 -5.93 2.78
N ALA A 118 4.26 -6.26 2.27
CA ALA A 118 3.98 -7.48 1.52
C ALA A 118 3.89 -7.18 0.01
N TRP A 119 4.68 -7.87 -0.81
CA TRP A 119 4.65 -7.68 -2.27
C TRP A 119 3.39 -8.31 -2.89
N VAL A 120 2.79 -7.61 -3.85
CA VAL A 120 1.61 -8.05 -4.60
C VAL A 120 2.03 -8.48 -6.01
N SER A 121 1.86 -9.77 -6.30
CA SER A 121 2.28 -10.37 -7.57
C SER A 121 1.28 -10.20 -8.70
N ARG A 122 -0.02 -10.14 -8.35
CA ARG A 122 -1.14 -10.08 -9.27
C ARG A 122 -2.31 -9.33 -8.64
N VAL A 123 -3.10 -8.66 -9.48
CA VAL A 123 -4.39 -8.06 -9.13
C VAL A 123 -5.38 -8.45 -10.23
N ASP A 124 -6.55 -8.98 -9.87
CA ASP A 124 -7.59 -9.44 -10.81
C ASP A 124 -7.06 -10.39 -11.89
N GLY A 125 -6.19 -11.32 -11.48
CA GLY A 125 -5.52 -12.28 -12.37
C GLY A 125 -4.41 -11.69 -13.26
N ARG A 126 -4.28 -10.35 -13.31
CA ARG A 126 -3.24 -9.64 -14.07
C ARG A 126 -1.95 -9.60 -13.28
N ARG A 127 -0.85 -9.97 -13.92
CA ARG A 127 0.49 -9.87 -13.35
C ARG A 127 0.88 -8.40 -13.20
N ILE A 128 1.41 -8.04 -12.03
CA ILE A 128 2.02 -6.73 -11.80
C ILE A 128 3.52 -6.83 -12.10
N GLY A 129 4.04 -5.90 -12.90
CA GLY A 129 5.42 -5.92 -13.36
C GLY A 129 5.82 -7.26 -13.99
N ASP A 130 6.93 -7.82 -13.54
CA ASP A 130 7.42 -9.14 -13.96
C ASP A 130 6.85 -10.30 -13.11
N GLY A 131 5.99 -10.00 -12.14
CA GLY A 131 5.47 -10.97 -11.18
C GLY A 131 6.54 -11.49 -10.23
N ARG A 132 7.57 -10.69 -9.93
CA ARG A 132 8.53 -10.90 -8.84
C ARG A 132 8.57 -9.68 -7.91
N CYS A 133 9.12 -9.88 -6.72
CA CYS A 133 9.34 -8.78 -5.77
C CYS A 133 10.41 -7.82 -6.32
N GLY A 134 9.97 -6.63 -6.72
CA GLY A 134 10.81 -5.64 -7.40
C GLY A 134 11.84 -4.97 -6.49
N ALA A 135 12.63 -4.08 -7.07
CA ALA A 135 13.78 -3.48 -6.39
C ALA A 135 13.35 -2.44 -5.35
N MET A 136 12.31 -1.66 -5.65
CA MET A 136 11.82 -0.63 -4.73
C MET A 136 11.14 -1.26 -3.52
N THR A 137 10.26 -2.25 -3.71
CA THR A 137 9.64 -2.99 -2.61
C THR A 137 10.68 -3.69 -1.74
N ARG A 138 11.72 -4.31 -2.32
CA ARG A 138 12.82 -4.89 -1.53
C ARG A 138 13.61 -3.85 -0.74
N ARG A 139 13.89 -2.70 -1.34
CA ARG A 139 14.57 -1.58 -0.66
C ARG A 139 13.75 -1.08 0.53
N LEU A 140 12.46 -0.83 0.33
CA LEU A 140 11.57 -0.37 1.40
C LEU A 140 11.41 -1.41 2.51
N ARG A 141 11.34 -2.71 2.18
CA ARG A 141 11.36 -3.79 3.18
C ARG A 141 12.60 -3.76 4.05
N GLY A 142 13.78 -3.56 3.45
CA GLY A 142 15.04 -3.43 4.19
C GLY A 142 15.02 -2.22 5.14
N LEU A 143 14.67 -1.05 4.62
CA LEU A 143 14.59 0.19 5.40
C LEU A 143 13.58 0.08 6.56
N PHE A 144 12.43 -0.53 6.32
CA PHE A 144 11.40 -0.71 7.34
C PHE A 144 11.84 -1.67 8.45
N ARG A 145 12.48 -2.78 8.08
CA ARG A 145 13.05 -3.72 9.06
C ARG A 145 14.12 -3.06 9.93
N ASP A 146 14.96 -2.22 9.32
CA ASP A 146 16.02 -1.53 10.07
C ASP A 146 15.42 -0.47 11.01
N LEU A 147 14.31 0.18 10.62
CA LEU A 147 13.54 1.10 11.48
C LEU A 147 12.93 0.38 12.69
N THR A 148 12.21 -0.74 12.47
CA THR A 148 11.55 -1.48 13.56
C THR A 148 12.53 -2.19 14.50
N ALA A 149 13.76 -2.45 14.05
CA ALA A 149 14.83 -2.96 14.92
C ALA A 149 15.43 -1.87 15.83
N ALA A 150 15.41 -0.61 15.39
CA ALA A 150 15.97 0.53 16.13
C ALA A 150 14.93 1.23 17.03
N GLU A 151 13.66 1.20 16.63
CA GLU A 151 12.56 1.89 17.31
C GLU A 151 11.60 0.89 17.97
N GLY A 152 11.44 1.02 19.28
CA GLY A 152 10.48 0.25 20.06
C GLY A 152 10.56 0.63 21.54
N GLU A 153 9.41 0.77 22.18
CA GLU A 153 9.38 0.94 23.64
C GLU A 153 9.97 -0.32 24.27
N ARG A 154 10.99 -0.16 25.13
CA ARG A 154 11.55 -1.31 25.83
C ARG A 154 10.47 -1.91 26.72
N VAL A 155 10.15 -3.17 26.50
CA VAL A 155 9.31 -3.92 27.44
C VAL A 155 10.13 -4.10 28.71
N VAL A 156 9.87 -3.26 29.70
CA VAL A 156 10.44 -3.41 31.04
C VAL A 156 9.70 -4.57 31.70
N GLY A 157 10.35 -5.73 31.75
CA GLY A 157 9.91 -6.90 32.51
C GLY A 157 10.40 -6.88 33.95
#